data_AF-A0A7I7M742-F1
#
_entry.id   AF-A0A7I7M742-F1
#
_cell.length_a   1.000
_cell.length_b   1.000
_cell.length_c   1.000
_cell.angle_alpha   90.00
_cell.angle_beta   90.00
_cell.angle_gamma   90.00
#
_symmetry.space_group_name_H-M   'P 1'
#
loop_
_entity.id
_entity.type
_entity.pdbx_description
1 polymer ?
#
loop_
_entity_poly.entity_id
_entity_poly.type
_entity_poly.pdbx_seq_one_letter_code
_entity_poly.pdbx_strand_id
1 'polypeptide(L)'
;MIAAYRRDASGRPPEFSRLEVRITQRLTSDGSVIIPPRMARWLEKRANMTADRRIRLRDNDPEAYVVLTALHLAALRSDCGTKDEVSQGLRADSQVWLSTGEAAEALGVTDRCVRKRCETGRLNAVRLGGRWLVDRNTLALKDIA
;
A
#
# COMPACT_ATOMS: atom_id res chain seq x y z
N MET A 1 13.29 5.11 23.98
CA MET A 1 12.72 6.41 24.39
C MET A 1 12.12 7.05 23.14
N ILE A 2 10.85 6.74 22.87
CA ILE A 2 10.09 7.31 21.74
C ILE A 2 9.88 8.79 22.03
N ALA A 3 10.01 9.63 21.00
CA ALA A 3 10.04 11.09 21.05
C ALA A 3 9.15 11.69 22.16
N ALA A 4 9.77 12.49 23.03
CA ALA A 4 9.07 13.26 24.04
C ALA A 4 8.00 14.13 23.36
N TYR A 5 6.74 13.77 23.63
CA TYR A 5 5.54 14.40 23.09
C TYR A 5 5.37 15.79 23.72
N ARG A 6 6.05 16.79 23.16
CA ARG A 6 5.81 18.20 23.51
C ARG A 6 4.47 18.58 22.89
N ARG A 7 3.40 18.60 23.70
CA ARG A 7 2.10 19.18 23.31
C ARG A 7 2.34 20.62 22.87
N ASP A 8 1.89 20.96 21.68
CA ASP A 8 1.70 22.34 21.27
C ASP A 8 0.56 22.98 22.09
N ALA A 9 0.66 24.27 22.33
CA ALA A 9 -0.25 25.03 23.20
C ALA A 9 -1.71 25.10 22.70
N SER A 10 -2.04 24.45 21.58
CA SER A 10 -3.34 24.54 20.90
C SER A 10 -4.31 23.39 21.21
N GLY A 11 -3.85 22.31 21.85
CA GLY A 11 -4.70 21.15 22.17
C GLY A 11 -5.24 20.38 20.95
N ARG A 12 -4.82 20.74 19.73
CA ARG A 12 -5.16 20.03 18.49
C ARG A 12 -4.22 18.83 18.34
N PRO A 13 -4.71 17.61 18.06
CA PRO A 13 -3.82 16.49 17.77
C PRO A 13 -2.94 16.86 16.57
N PRO A 14 -1.63 16.60 16.60
CA PRO A 14 -0.74 16.93 15.49
C PRO A 14 -1.26 16.20 14.25
N GLU A 15 -1.60 16.96 13.21
CA GLU A 15 -1.84 16.40 11.88
C GLU A 15 -0.50 15.89 11.36
N PHE A 16 -0.16 14.65 11.73
CA PHE A 16 1.02 14.00 11.19
C PHE A 16 0.94 14.04 9.68
N SER A 17 2.01 14.52 9.05
CA SER A 17 2.10 14.43 7.61
C SER A 17 1.93 12.96 7.23
N ARG A 18 1.22 12.69 6.14
CA ARG A 18 0.99 11.32 5.68
C ARG A 18 2.29 10.51 5.52
N LEU A 19 3.41 11.19 5.34
CA LEU A 19 4.74 10.60 5.33
C LEU A 19 5.18 10.09 6.70
N GLU A 20 5.04 10.89 7.76
CA GLU A 20 5.40 10.51 9.13
C GLU A 20 4.63 9.27 9.59
N VAL A 21 3.32 9.23 9.34
CA VAL A 21 2.49 8.06 9.66
C VAL A 21 3.03 6.79 8.98
N ARG A 22 3.44 6.90 7.70
CA ARG A 22 4.00 5.76 6.95
C ARG A 22 5.38 5.33 7.45
N ILE A 23 6.18 6.27 7.97
CA ILE A 23 7.49 5.96 8.58
C ILE A 23 7.26 5.22 9.90
N THR A 24 6.38 5.74 10.75
CA THR A 24 6.07 5.11 12.05
C THR A 24 5.47 3.72 11.88
N GLN A 25 4.65 3.48 10.86
CA GLN A 25 4.11 2.15 10.55
C GLN A 25 5.17 1.09 10.22
N ARG A 26 6.41 1.49 9.89
CA ARG A 26 7.51 0.56 9.64
C ARG A 26 8.39 0.33 10.86
N LEU A 27 8.12 1.02 11.96
CA LEU A 27 8.84 0.89 13.22
C LEU A 27 7.99 0.10 14.22
N THR A 28 8.58 -0.95 14.79
CA THR A 28 8.02 -1.65 15.95
C THR A 28 8.28 -0.83 17.21
N SER A 29 7.50 -1.05 18.27
CA SER A 29 7.67 -0.41 19.60
C SER A 29 9.09 -0.51 20.15
N ASP A 30 9.79 -1.59 19.80
CA ASP A 30 11.13 -1.92 20.29
C ASP A 30 12.24 -1.24 19.48
N GLY A 31 11.88 -0.47 18.45
CA GLY A 31 12.82 0.20 17.55
C GLY A 31 13.27 -0.64 16.34
N SER A 32 12.80 -1.88 16.22
CA SER A 32 13.03 -2.72 15.03
C SER A 32 12.28 -2.20 13.80
N VAL A 33 12.83 -2.45 12.61
CA VAL A 33 12.25 -2.00 11.34
C VAL A 33 11.63 -3.18 10.59
N ILE A 34 10.39 -3.00 10.13
CA ILE A 34 9.70 -3.95 9.25
C ILE A 34 10.05 -3.63 7.79
N ILE A 35 10.80 -4.55 7.15
CA ILE A 35 11.29 -4.39 5.77
C ILE A 35 10.46 -5.29 4.83
N PRO A 36 9.78 -4.72 3.81
CA PRO A 36 9.07 -5.51 2.81
C PRO A 36 10.03 -6.34 1.92
N PRO A 37 9.56 -7.48 1.37
CA PRO A 37 10.37 -8.36 0.51
C PRO A 37 11.11 -7.65 -0.64
N ARG A 38 10.45 -6.71 -1.32
CA ARG A 38 11.05 -5.92 -2.41
C ARG A 38 12.25 -5.08 -1.95
N MET A 39 12.17 -4.51 -0.75
CA MET A 39 13.22 -3.66 -0.20
C MET A 39 14.35 -4.51 0.37
N ALA A 40 14.02 -5.67 0.96
CA ALA A 40 15.02 -6.66 1.34
C ALA A 40 15.88 -7.11 0.15
N ARG A 41 15.25 -7.41 -1.00
CA ARG A 41 15.95 -7.74 -2.25
C ARG A 41 16.81 -6.59 -2.77
N TRP A 42 16.32 -5.35 -2.69
CA TRP A 42 17.10 -4.18 -3.09
C TRP A 42 18.32 -3.98 -2.18
N LEU A 43 18.16 -4.11 -0.87
CA LEU A 43 19.25 -4.03 0.11
C LEU A 43 20.28 -5.13 -0.12
N GLU A 44 19.84 -6.37 -0.36
CA GLU A 44 20.74 -7.49 -0.61
C GLU A 44 21.61 -7.27 -1.86
N LYS A 45 21.00 -6.80 -2.96
CA LYS A 45 21.72 -6.46 -4.21
C LYS A 45 22.73 -5.34 -4.00
N ARG A 46 22.36 -4.30 -3.23
CA ARG A 46 23.24 -3.14 -3.00
C ARG A 46 24.35 -3.43 -2.00
N ALA A 47 24.10 -4.27 -1.01
CA ALA A 47 25.08 -4.68 0.01
C ALA A 47 26.07 -5.75 -0.50
N ASN A 48 25.86 -6.28 -1.71
CA ASN A 48 26.63 -7.39 -2.28
C ASN A 48 26.76 -8.57 -1.30
N MET A 49 25.62 -8.96 -0.69
CA MET A 49 25.53 -10.05 0.27
C MET A 49 25.61 -11.40 -0.46
N THR A 50 26.81 -11.76 -0.91
CA THR A 50 27.10 -13.08 -1.46
C THR A 50 27.06 -14.16 -0.38
N ALA A 51 26.82 -15.41 -0.79
CA ALA A 51 26.79 -16.56 0.12
C ALA A 51 28.06 -16.66 0.98
N ASP A 52 29.24 -16.41 0.39
CA ASP A 52 30.53 -16.40 1.08
C ASP A 52 30.62 -15.34 2.19
N ARG A 53 29.97 -14.20 2.01
CA ARG A 53 29.95 -13.15 3.03
C ARG A 53 29.09 -13.57 4.23
N ARG A 54 27.99 -14.29 4.00
CA ARG A 54 27.17 -14.85 5.09
C ARG A 54 27.91 -15.94 5.85
N ILE A 55 28.65 -16.82 5.17
CA ILE A 55 29.44 -17.88 5.82
C ILE A 55 30.51 -17.28 6.74
N ARG A 56 31.24 -16.26 6.27
CA ARG A 56 32.24 -15.56 7.10
C ARG A 56 31.65 -14.85 8.32
N LEU A 57 30.39 -14.41 8.24
CA LEU A 57 29.72 -13.77 9.36
C LEU A 57 29.32 -14.77 10.45
N ARG A 58 29.12 -16.06 10.12
CA ARG A 58 28.80 -17.09 11.11
C ARG A 58 29.87 -17.19 12.21
N ASP A 59 31.14 -17.05 11.84
CA ASP A 59 32.28 -17.21 12.76
C ASP A 59 32.68 -15.90 13.44
N ASN A 60 32.29 -14.74 12.88
CA ASN A 60 32.69 -13.41 13.37
C ASN A 60 31.56 -12.72 14.17
N ASP A 61 30.33 -12.80 13.67
CA ASP A 61 29.15 -12.18 14.30
C ASP A 61 27.88 -13.04 14.05
N PRO A 62 27.51 -13.89 15.02
CA PRO A 62 26.35 -14.76 14.87
C PRO A 62 25.03 -13.99 14.80
N GLU A 63 24.94 -12.79 15.40
CA GLU A 63 23.72 -11.97 15.37
C GLU A 63 23.52 -11.37 13.98
N ALA A 64 24.59 -10.81 13.39
CA ALA A 64 24.57 -10.33 12.01
C ALA A 64 24.23 -11.47 11.03
N TYR A 65 24.75 -12.68 11.26
CA TYR A 65 24.41 -13.84 10.45
C TYR A 65 22.90 -14.14 10.46
N VAL A 66 22.27 -14.15 11.64
CA VAL A 66 20.82 -14.42 11.76
C VAL A 66 20.00 -13.35 11.05
N VAL A 67 20.31 -12.06 11.28
CA VAL A 67 19.57 -10.94 10.67
C VAL A 67 19.70 -10.94 9.15
N LEU A 68 20.91 -11.15 8.63
CA LEU A 68 21.17 -11.14 7.19
C LEU A 68 20.62 -12.38 6.49
N THR A 69 20.56 -13.51 7.20
CA THR A 69 19.85 -14.72 6.71
C THR A 69 18.35 -14.48 6.67
N ALA A 70 17.76 -13.88 7.70
CA ALA A 70 16.34 -13.49 7.69
C ALA A 70 16.03 -12.51 6.53
N LEU A 71 16.91 -11.53 6.29
CA LEU A 71 16.79 -10.59 5.18
C LEU A 71 16.85 -11.32 3.82
N HIS A 72 17.76 -12.28 3.65
CA HIS A 72 17.85 -13.10 2.44
C HIS A 72 16.58 -13.92 2.22
N LEU A 73 16.06 -14.58 3.25
CA LEU A 73 14.81 -15.34 3.15
C LEU A 73 13.63 -14.45 2.78
N ALA A 74 13.56 -13.23 3.32
CA ALA A 74 12.56 -12.24 2.92
C ALA A 74 12.74 -11.78 1.46
N ALA A 75 13.98 -11.61 1.00
CA ALA A 75 14.29 -11.22 -0.37
C ALA A 75 13.90 -12.29 -1.40
N LEU A 76 14.09 -13.58 -1.07
CA LEU A 76 13.67 -14.70 -1.92
C LEU A 76 12.15 -14.71 -2.15
N ARG A 77 11.36 -14.31 -1.15
CA ARG A 77 9.89 -14.19 -1.28
C ARG A 77 9.44 -13.07 -2.21
N SER A 78 10.34 -12.20 -2.67
CA SER A 78 10.01 -11.13 -3.62
C SER A 78 9.73 -11.63 -5.04
N ASP A 79 10.19 -12.82 -5.44
CA ASP A 79 9.94 -13.38 -6.79
C ASP A 79 8.69 -14.30 -6.83
N CYS A 80 8.09 -14.60 -5.67
CA CYS A 80 6.90 -15.43 -5.57
C CYS A 80 5.66 -14.55 -5.83
N GLY A 81 5.22 -14.50 -7.08
CA GLY A 81 4.10 -13.69 -7.54
C GLY A 81 2.85 -13.79 -6.66
N THR A 82 2.58 -12.70 -5.95
CA THR A 82 1.31 -11.98 -6.10
C THR A 82 1.73 -10.61 -6.60
N LYS A 83 0.99 -9.98 -7.51
CA LYS A 83 1.17 -8.54 -7.77
C LYS A 83 1.09 -7.90 -6.39
N ASP A 84 2.22 -7.50 -5.83
CA ASP A 84 2.27 -6.64 -4.67
C ASP A 84 1.50 -5.41 -5.14
N GLU A 85 0.21 -5.36 -4.78
CA GLU A 85 -0.60 -4.19 -4.97
C GLU A 85 0.22 -3.05 -4.39
N VAL A 86 0.67 -2.21 -5.32
CA VAL A 86 1.02 -0.82 -5.14
C VAL A 86 1.59 -0.55 -3.75
N SER A 87 2.90 -0.31 -3.69
CA SER A 87 3.51 0.61 -2.73
C SER A 87 2.47 1.61 -2.24
N GLN A 88 1.83 1.36 -1.09
CA GLN A 88 0.68 2.14 -0.63
C GLN A 88 1.24 3.42 0.01
N GLY A 89 1.88 4.21 -0.83
CA GLY A 89 1.83 5.65 -0.75
C GLY A 89 0.63 6.07 -1.56
N LEU A 90 -0.24 6.86 -0.94
CA LEU A 90 -1.07 7.78 -1.69
C LEU A 90 -2.13 7.19 -2.63
N ARG A 91 -3.11 6.49 -2.05
CA ARG A 91 -4.51 6.81 -2.38
C ARG A 91 -5.20 7.26 -1.10
N ALA A 92 -5.20 8.57 -0.87
CA ALA A 92 -6.23 9.23 -0.04
C ALA A 92 -7.21 9.85 -1.03
N ASP A 93 -7.60 9.02 -1.98
CA ASP A 93 -8.96 8.96 -2.47
C ASP A 93 -9.20 7.47 -2.53
N SER A 94 -9.98 6.95 -1.59
CA SER A 94 -10.56 5.63 -1.73
C SER A 94 -11.50 5.70 -2.92
N GLN A 95 -10.96 5.62 -4.14
CA GLN A 95 -11.73 5.33 -5.35
C GLN A 95 -12.28 3.92 -5.16
N VAL A 96 -13.41 3.85 -4.47
CA VAL A 96 -14.20 2.63 -4.35
C VAL A 96 -14.82 2.43 -5.73
N TRP A 97 -14.24 1.51 -6.48
CA TRP A 97 -14.79 1.10 -7.76
C TRP A 97 -15.99 0.20 -7.51
N LEU A 98 -17.15 0.58 -8.02
CA LEU A 98 -18.38 -0.19 -7.93
C LEU A 98 -18.60 -0.99 -9.20
N SER A 99 -19.11 -2.20 -9.05
CA SER A 99 -19.66 -2.95 -10.18
C SER A 99 -20.88 -2.23 -10.76
N THR A 100 -21.27 -2.59 -11.99
CA THR A 100 -22.46 -1.99 -12.61
C THR A 100 -23.75 -2.29 -11.86
N GLY A 101 -23.82 -3.42 -11.14
CA GLY A 101 -24.94 -3.78 -10.26
C GLY A 101 -25.02 -2.89 -9.02
N GLU A 102 -23.90 -2.72 -8.31
CA GLU A 102 -23.85 -1.83 -7.14
C GLU A 102 -24.09 -0.36 -7.52
N ALA A 103 -23.60 0.07 -8.69
CA ALA A 103 -23.87 1.40 -9.21
C ALA A 103 -25.35 1.58 -9.62
N ALA A 104 -26.00 0.53 -10.09
CA ALA A 104 -27.42 0.52 -10.44
C ALA A 104 -28.29 0.69 -9.19
N GLU A 105 -27.99 -0.06 -8.12
CA GLU A 105 -28.64 0.09 -6.82
C GLU A 105 -28.45 1.49 -6.23
N ALA A 106 -27.22 2.02 -6.28
CA ALA A 106 -26.92 3.36 -5.76
C ALA A 106 -27.64 4.49 -6.52
N LEU A 107 -27.90 4.31 -7.81
CA LEU A 107 -28.58 5.29 -8.66
C LEU A 107 -30.09 5.03 -8.81
N GLY A 108 -30.61 3.92 -8.28
CA GLY A 108 -31.99 3.47 -8.52
C GLY A 108 -32.33 3.21 -9.99
N VAL A 109 -31.33 2.87 -10.83
CA VAL A 109 -31.52 2.60 -12.27
C VAL A 109 -31.20 1.17 -12.62
N THR A 110 -31.59 0.71 -13.81
CA THR A 110 -31.22 -0.63 -14.28
C THR A 110 -29.75 -0.72 -14.69
N ASP A 111 -29.15 -1.91 -14.55
CA ASP A 111 -27.77 -2.21 -15.01
C ASP A 111 -27.54 -1.84 -16.49
N ARG A 112 -28.56 -2.03 -17.34
CA ARG A 112 -28.52 -1.62 -18.75
C ARG A 112 -28.37 -0.10 -18.92
N CYS A 113 -28.99 0.69 -18.05
CA CYS A 113 -28.87 2.15 -18.05
C CYS A 113 -27.45 2.57 -17.64
N VAL A 114 -26.89 1.94 -16.60
CA VAL A 114 -25.51 2.20 -16.15
C VAL A 114 -24.52 1.89 -17.27
N ARG A 115 -24.62 0.72 -17.90
CA ARG A 115 -23.75 0.32 -19.02
C ARG A 115 -23.80 1.32 -20.17
N LYS A 116 -25.01 1.76 -20.56
CA LYS A 116 -25.18 2.81 -21.59
C LYS A 116 -24.57 4.15 -21.18
N ARG A 117 -24.65 4.53 -19.90
CA ARG A 117 -24.05 5.76 -19.36
C ARG A 117 -22.51 5.70 -19.33
N CYS A 118 -21.94 4.52 -19.07
CA CYS A 118 -20.49 4.28 -19.18
C CYS A 118 -20.04 4.38 -20.65
N GLU A 119 -20.77 3.77 -21.58
CA GLU A 119 -20.46 3.82 -23.02
C GLU A 119 -20.54 5.23 -23.60
N THR A 120 -21.49 6.04 -23.11
CA THR A 120 -21.68 7.44 -23.54
C THR A 120 -20.80 8.44 -22.78
N GLY A 121 -19.94 7.99 -21.86
CA GLY A 121 -19.03 8.85 -21.09
C GLY A 121 -19.72 9.75 -20.05
N ARG A 122 -20.99 9.48 -19.72
CA ARG A 122 -21.75 10.26 -18.72
C ARG A 122 -21.45 9.87 -17.27
N LEU A 123 -20.71 8.78 -17.09
CA LEU A 123 -20.20 8.25 -15.83
C LEU A 123 -18.72 7.91 -16.00
N ASN A 124 -17.89 8.31 -15.03
CA ASN A 124 -16.49 7.91 -15.01
C ASN A 124 -16.41 6.42 -14.68
N ALA A 125 -16.05 5.64 -15.68
CA ALA A 125 -15.94 4.19 -15.56
C ALA A 125 -14.73 3.67 -16.33
N VAL A 126 -14.12 2.60 -15.80
CA VAL A 126 -13.00 1.90 -16.42
C VAL A 126 -13.44 0.49 -16.76
N ARG A 127 -13.04 0.01 -17.93
CA ARG A 127 -13.29 -1.37 -18.35
C ARG A 127 -12.09 -2.25 -18.01
N LEU A 128 -12.26 -3.17 -17.04
CA LEU A 128 -11.23 -4.14 -16.64
C LEU A 128 -11.76 -5.56 -16.82
N GLY A 129 -11.02 -6.41 -17.54
CA GLY A 129 -11.37 -7.83 -17.70
C GLY A 129 -12.76 -8.08 -18.29
N GLY A 130 -13.26 -7.18 -19.16
CA GLY A 130 -14.59 -7.28 -19.75
C GLY A 130 -15.74 -6.76 -18.89
N ARG A 131 -15.47 -6.31 -17.65
CA ARG A 131 -16.46 -5.72 -16.74
C ARG A 131 -16.26 -4.20 -16.63
N TRP A 132 -17.35 -3.48 -16.43
CA TRP A 132 -17.33 -2.04 -16.16
C TRP A 132 -17.21 -1.80 -14.66
N LEU A 133 -16.28 -0.94 -14.27
CA LEU A 133 -16.08 -0.46 -12.91
C LEU A 133 -16.35 1.03 -12.88
N VAL A 134 -17.31 1.45 -12.06
CA VAL A 134 -17.77 2.84 -11.95
C VAL A 134 -17.15 3.49 -10.72
N ASP A 135 -16.64 4.71 -10.87
CA ASP A 135 -16.10 5.45 -9.73
C ASP A 135 -17.23 5.95 -8.82
N ARG A 136 -17.26 5.49 -7.56
CA ARG A 136 -18.25 5.89 -6.56
C ARG A 136 -18.28 7.40 -6.33
N ASN A 137 -17.15 8.10 -6.43
CA ASN A 137 -17.10 9.54 -6.22
C ASN A 137 -17.89 10.30 -7.31
N THR A 138 -17.98 9.73 -8.51
CA THR A 138 -18.75 10.32 -9.61
C THR A 138 -20.26 10.08 -9.46
N LEU A 139 -20.66 9.10 -8.66
CA LEU A 139 -22.08 8.86 -8.33
C LEU A 139 -22.59 9.87 -7.30
N ALA A 140 -21.79 10.17 -6.27
CA ALA A 140 -22.17 11.09 -5.18
C ALA A 140 -22.31 12.55 -5.63
N LEU A 141 -21.61 12.95 -6.70
CA LEU A 141 -21.60 14.32 -7.22
C LEU A 141 -22.90 14.75 -7.94
N LYS A 142 -23.89 13.87 -8.12
CA LYS A 142 -25.13 14.19 -8.86
C LYS A 142 -26.39 14.32 -8.02
N ASP A 143 -26.29 14.21 -6.69
CA ASP A 143 -27.42 14.42 -5.74
C ASP A 143 -27.42 15.79 -5.06
N ILE A 144 -26.54 16.71 -5.47
CA ILE A 144 -26.59 18.10 -5.02
C ILE A 144 -27.04 18.94 -6.21
N ALA A 145 -28.27 19.41 -6.10
CA ALA A 145 -29.02 20.22 -7.07
C ALA A 145 -28.27 21.47 -7.56
#